data_AF-A0A7R9Q108-F1
#
_entry.id   AF-A0A7R9Q108-F1
#
_cell.length_a   1.000
_cell.length_b   1.000
_cell.length_c   1.000
_cell.angle_alpha   90.00
_cell.angle_beta   90.00
_cell.angle_gamma   90.00
#
_symmetry.space_group_name_H-M   'P 1'
#
loop_
_entity.id
_entity.type
_entity.pdbx_description
1 polymer ?
#
loop_
_entity_poly.entity_id
_entity_poly.type
_entity_poly.pdbx_seq_one_letter_code
_entity_poly.pdbx_strand_id
1 'polypeptide(L)'
;MIEAFGNFNLCRYIHDLLIYGCDPRDSHLHVGQVVDCGDAAHVSTTIGRCFRPFVMLEVMSKQGNSWRLPDDQAFPIGLPETMVVNLMTHFHHSDPAIWGRQLEWTVRLWHSDPVRPKELQMLVMGVNFDAGLLIPAGRKRFVNAGHCGGKCLNRHNIRDLHELAPVVLAREVHIEPDDTLTVECTYDSTRYNRTKTILYSVSRPDDEMCNVALYTHPAVYHDHSHLCLSGHGQDFLRRISGFDNCTG
;
A
#
# COMPACT_ATOMS: atom_id res chain seq x y z
N MET A 1 10.85 12.48 -8.76
CA MET A 1 10.05 13.29 -7.80
C MET A 1 8.59 13.01 -8.08
N ILE A 2 7.77 12.87 -7.05
CA ILE A 2 6.33 12.60 -7.20
C ILE A 2 5.58 13.70 -6.46
N GLU A 3 4.69 14.40 -7.15
CA GLU A 3 3.91 15.49 -6.59
C GLU A 3 2.42 15.22 -6.82
N ALA A 4 1.62 15.23 -5.76
CA ALA A 4 0.17 15.19 -5.87
C ALA A 4 -0.40 16.60 -5.78
N PHE A 5 -1.27 16.96 -6.72
CA PHE A 5 -1.97 18.24 -6.76
C PHE A 5 -3.48 17.98 -6.78
N GLY A 6 -4.23 18.69 -5.95
CA GLY A 6 -5.68 18.62 -5.95
C GLY A 6 -6.27 19.97 -5.57
N ASN A 7 -7.56 20.14 -5.84
CA ASN A 7 -8.29 21.25 -5.23
C ASN A 7 -8.21 21.05 -3.70
N PHE A 8 -7.48 21.93 -3.01
CA PHE A 8 -7.16 21.78 -1.59
C PHE A 8 -8.39 21.67 -0.68
N ASN A 9 -9.55 22.19 -1.12
CA ASN A 9 -10.82 22.04 -0.40
C ASN A 9 -11.36 20.60 -0.42
N LEU A 10 -10.85 19.75 -1.32
CA LEU A 10 -11.24 18.35 -1.50
C LEU A 10 -10.22 17.36 -0.91
N CYS A 11 -9.00 17.80 -0.57
CA CYS A 11 -7.98 16.95 0.06
C CYS A 11 -8.43 16.36 1.42
N ARG A 12 -9.48 16.90 2.04
CA ARG A 12 -10.07 16.33 3.27
C ARG A 12 -10.82 15.00 3.03
N TYR A 13 -11.11 14.64 1.79
CA TYR A 13 -11.90 13.45 1.45
C TYR A 13 -11.08 12.30 0.87
N ILE A 14 -9.84 12.56 0.46
CA ILE A 14 -8.92 11.55 -0.04
C ILE A 14 -8.04 11.14 1.13
N HIS A 15 -8.03 9.86 1.45
CA HIS A 15 -7.17 9.30 2.51
C HIS A 15 -5.80 8.96 1.92
N ASP A 16 -5.82 8.11 0.89
CA ASP A 16 -4.63 7.56 0.25
C ASP A 16 -4.73 7.73 -1.26
N LEU A 17 -3.57 7.99 -1.84
CA LEU A 17 -3.33 7.91 -3.26
C LEU A 17 -2.29 6.82 -3.52
N LEU A 18 -2.71 5.81 -4.26
CA LEU A 18 -1.90 4.65 -4.56
C LEU A 18 -1.58 4.61 -6.04
N ILE A 19 -0.32 4.36 -6.34
CA ILE A 19 0.19 4.19 -7.70
C ILE A 19 0.59 2.72 -7.85
N TYR A 20 -0.09 2.05 -8.77
CA TYR A 20 0.04 0.64 -9.02
C TYR A 20 0.65 0.36 -10.40
N GLY A 21 1.50 -0.65 -10.47
CA GLY A 21 1.96 -1.25 -11.70
C GLY A 21 0.94 -2.28 -12.18
N CYS A 22 0.85 -2.46 -13.49
CA CYS A 22 0.06 -3.53 -14.09
C CYS A 22 0.92 -4.46 -14.94
N ASP A 23 0.51 -5.73 -14.97
CA ASP A 23 1.02 -6.70 -15.92
C ASP A 23 0.92 -6.15 -17.36
N PRO A 24 2.04 -6.07 -18.12
CA PRO A 24 2.06 -5.54 -19.48
C PRO A 24 1.05 -6.21 -20.42
N ARG A 25 0.68 -7.46 -20.14
CA ARG A 25 -0.26 -8.22 -20.97
C ARG A 25 -1.69 -7.69 -20.88
N ASP A 26 -2.07 -7.10 -19.75
CA ASP A 26 -3.43 -6.57 -19.53
C ASP A 26 -3.48 -5.05 -19.49
N SER A 27 -2.32 -4.41 -19.41
CA SER A 27 -2.15 -2.98 -19.17
C SER A 27 -2.96 -2.11 -20.15
N HIS A 28 -3.00 -2.50 -21.42
CA HIS A 28 -3.71 -1.81 -22.49
C HIS A 28 -5.24 -1.93 -22.40
N LEU A 29 -5.77 -2.93 -21.69
CA LEU A 29 -7.22 -3.16 -21.55
C LEU A 29 -7.88 -2.15 -20.62
N HIS A 30 -7.09 -1.46 -19.79
CA HIS A 30 -7.57 -0.64 -18.68
C HIS A 30 -7.26 0.85 -18.83
N VAL A 31 -6.62 1.25 -19.93
CA VAL A 31 -6.29 2.66 -20.20
C VAL A 31 -7.57 3.51 -20.31
N GLY A 32 -7.62 4.60 -19.55
CA GLY A 32 -8.74 5.55 -19.55
C GLY A 32 -10.00 5.08 -18.81
N GLN A 33 -9.95 3.93 -18.14
CA GLN A 33 -11.05 3.43 -17.32
C GLN A 33 -11.03 4.05 -15.92
N VAL A 34 -12.21 4.30 -15.37
CA VAL A 34 -12.42 4.63 -13.97
C VAL A 34 -13.33 3.55 -13.40
N VAL A 35 -12.86 2.87 -12.36
CA VAL A 35 -13.55 1.71 -11.78
C VAL A 35 -13.69 1.91 -10.27
N ASP A 36 -14.85 1.56 -9.73
CA ASP A 36 -15.05 1.48 -8.28
C ASP A 36 -14.37 0.22 -7.74
N CYS A 37 -13.31 0.41 -6.95
CA CYS A 37 -12.54 -0.68 -6.36
C CYS A 37 -13.31 -1.46 -5.28
N GLY A 38 -14.39 -0.88 -4.74
CA GLY A 38 -15.28 -1.55 -3.80
C GLY A 38 -16.29 -2.48 -4.46
N ASP A 39 -16.51 -2.34 -5.78
CA ASP A 39 -17.41 -3.18 -6.53
C ASP A 39 -16.69 -4.40 -7.11
N ALA A 40 -16.73 -5.50 -6.36
CA ALA A 40 -16.13 -6.77 -6.75
C ALA A 40 -16.66 -7.33 -8.09
N ALA A 41 -17.82 -6.87 -8.59
CA ALA A 41 -18.31 -7.26 -9.91
C ALA A 41 -17.61 -6.52 -11.05
N HIS A 42 -17.12 -5.30 -10.79
CA HIS A 42 -16.39 -4.47 -11.75
C HIS A 42 -14.87 -4.65 -11.67
N VAL A 43 -14.35 -5.10 -10.52
CA VAL A 43 -12.97 -5.55 -10.41
C VAL A 43 -12.83 -6.94 -11.04
N SER A 44 -12.70 -6.96 -12.37
CA SER A 44 -12.41 -8.19 -13.11
C SER A 44 -11.07 -8.80 -12.67
N THR A 45 -10.86 -10.09 -12.95
CA THR A 45 -9.57 -10.75 -12.72
C THR A 45 -8.40 -10.04 -13.44
N THR A 46 -8.66 -9.34 -14.55
CA THR A 46 -7.65 -8.58 -15.28
C THR A 46 -7.27 -7.28 -14.57
N ILE A 47 -8.23 -6.56 -13.98
CA ILE A 47 -7.96 -5.41 -13.10
C ILE A 47 -7.24 -5.87 -11.83
N GLY A 48 -7.58 -7.05 -11.32
CA GLY A 48 -6.86 -7.69 -10.21
C GLY A 48 -5.35 -7.77 -10.43
N ARG A 49 -4.91 -8.07 -11.66
CA ARG A 49 -3.49 -8.13 -12.05
C ARG A 49 -2.82 -6.75 -12.19
N CYS A 50 -3.60 -5.68 -12.05
CA CYS A 50 -3.14 -4.31 -11.98
C CYS A 50 -2.98 -3.78 -10.55
N PHE A 51 -3.21 -4.58 -9.50
CA PHE A 51 -3.01 -4.16 -8.11
C PHE A 51 -1.62 -4.49 -7.55
N ARG A 52 -0.55 -4.25 -8.31
CA ARG A 52 0.83 -4.31 -7.79
C ARG A 52 1.31 -2.92 -7.34
N PRO A 53 1.11 -2.49 -6.08
CA PRO A 53 1.48 -1.14 -5.66
C PRO A 53 2.99 -0.96 -5.82
N PHE A 54 3.44 0.23 -6.16
CA PHE A 54 4.88 0.54 -6.07
C PHE A 54 5.13 1.90 -5.41
N VAL A 55 4.13 2.78 -5.40
CA VAL A 55 4.14 3.99 -4.57
C VAL A 55 2.81 4.13 -3.85
N MET A 56 2.87 4.40 -2.56
CA MET A 56 1.74 4.77 -1.72
C MET A 56 2.02 6.16 -1.21
N LEU A 57 1.25 7.14 -1.72
CA LEU A 57 1.28 8.50 -1.25
C LEU A 57 0.11 8.65 -0.27
N GLU A 58 0.43 8.75 1.01
CA GLU A 58 -0.56 9.23 1.97
C GLU A 58 -0.84 10.70 1.63
N VAL A 59 -2.04 10.97 1.11
CA VAL A 59 -2.51 12.35 0.85
C VAL A 59 -3.00 12.88 2.18
N MET A 60 -2.11 12.93 3.18
CA MET A 60 -2.47 13.47 4.48
C MET A 60 -3.04 14.86 4.26
N SER A 61 -4.29 15.01 4.69
CA SER A 61 -5.24 16.12 4.58
C SER A 61 -4.76 17.52 5.02
N LYS A 62 -3.47 17.83 5.04
CA LYS A 62 -2.92 19.14 5.40
C LYS A 62 -1.71 19.50 4.55
N GLN A 63 -1.95 20.36 3.56
CA GLN A 63 -0.99 21.02 2.66
C GLN A 63 -0.23 20.06 1.73
N GLY A 64 -0.01 20.51 0.49
CA GLY A 64 0.55 19.67 -0.58
C GLY A 64 1.92 19.12 -0.18
N ASN A 65 1.99 17.82 0.06
CA ASN A 65 3.24 17.13 0.29
C ASN A 65 3.80 16.70 -1.06
N SER A 66 4.94 17.28 -1.45
CA SER A 66 5.76 16.75 -2.54
C SER A 66 6.74 15.73 -1.98
N TRP A 67 6.83 14.57 -2.62
CA TRP A 67 7.81 13.55 -2.28
C TRP A 67 9.01 13.72 -3.19
N ARG A 68 10.09 14.25 -2.61
CA ARG A 68 11.39 14.28 -3.26
C ARG A 68 12.23 13.11 -2.75
N LEU A 69 12.42 12.13 -3.63
CA LEU A 69 13.42 11.08 -3.43
C LEU A 69 14.82 11.70 -3.44
N PRO A 70 15.78 11.12 -2.69
CA PRO A 70 17.20 11.40 -2.85
C PRO A 70 17.64 11.27 -4.32
N ASP A 71 18.66 12.03 -4.72
CA ASP A 71 19.07 12.10 -6.14
C ASP A 71 19.65 10.77 -6.67
N ASP A 72 20.03 9.84 -5.80
CA ASP A 72 20.53 8.51 -6.14
C ASP A 72 19.44 7.41 -6.11
N GLN A 73 18.18 7.78 -5.85
CA GLN A 73 17.05 6.85 -5.66
C GLN A 73 15.91 7.12 -6.65
N ALA A 74 15.31 6.04 -7.18
CA ALA A 74 14.09 6.13 -7.99
C ALA A 74 13.29 4.82 -8.00
N PHE A 75 12.00 4.92 -8.28
CA PHE A 75 11.20 3.77 -8.71
C PHE A 75 11.43 3.53 -10.21
N PRO A 76 11.81 2.31 -10.63
CA PRO A 76 11.91 1.98 -12.04
C PRO A 76 10.49 1.93 -12.65
N ILE A 77 10.25 2.72 -13.69
CA ILE A 77 8.98 2.77 -14.44
C ILE A 77 9.27 2.71 -15.95
N GLY A 78 8.34 2.19 -16.75
CA GLY A 78 8.50 2.13 -18.21
C GLY A 78 9.45 1.04 -18.72
N LEU A 79 9.89 0.12 -17.85
CA LEU A 79 10.49 -1.14 -18.28
C LEU A 79 9.44 -1.99 -19.03
N PRO A 80 9.85 -2.95 -19.89
CA PRO A 80 8.91 -3.84 -20.61
C PRO A 80 7.91 -4.58 -19.71
N GLU A 81 8.20 -4.63 -18.41
CA GLU A 81 7.45 -5.33 -17.38
C GLU A 81 6.61 -4.40 -16.49
N THR A 82 6.80 -3.09 -16.64
CA THR A 82 6.08 -2.02 -15.91
C THR A 82 5.45 -1.05 -16.91
N MET A 83 4.52 -1.54 -17.73
CA MET A 83 4.02 -0.74 -18.84
C MET A 83 2.89 0.23 -18.49
N VAL A 84 2.18 0.05 -17.37
CA VAL A 84 1.08 0.96 -17.00
C VAL A 84 1.11 1.32 -15.52
N VAL A 85 0.94 2.61 -15.29
CA VAL A 85 0.68 3.23 -14.01
C VAL A 85 -0.83 3.35 -13.84
N ASN A 86 -1.41 2.54 -12.96
CA ASN A 86 -2.77 2.74 -12.50
C ASN A 86 -2.77 3.66 -11.29
N LEU A 87 -3.77 4.50 -11.25
CA LEU A 87 -3.94 5.48 -10.22
C LEU A 87 -5.21 5.17 -9.45
N MET A 88 -5.05 4.83 -8.19
CA MET A 88 -6.15 4.43 -7.33
C MET A 88 -6.23 5.40 -6.15
N THR A 89 -7.44 5.85 -5.86
CA THR A 89 -7.71 6.72 -4.71
C THR A 89 -8.65 6.06 -3.75
N HIS A 90 -8.25 6.04 -2.48
CA HIS A 90 -9.16 5.73 -1.39
C HIS A 90 -9.85 7.01 -0.91
N PHE A 91 -11.17 7.00 -1.01
CA PHE A 91 -12.01 8.07 -0.48
C PHE A 91 -12.65 7.65 0.84
N HIS A 92 -12.71 8.57 1.80
CA HIS A 92 -13.71 8.47 2.86
C HIS A 92 -15.07 8.89 2.27
N HIS A 93 -15.78 7.92 1.69
CA HIS A 93 -17.09 8.17 1.04
C HIS A 93 -18.23 8.52 2.01
N SER A 94 -17.92 8.65 3.30
CA SER A 94 -18.91 8.86 4.36
C SER A 94 -19.36 10.32 4.52
N ASP A 95 -18.77 11.29 3.81
CA ASP A 95 -19.21 12.69 3.90
C ASP A 95 -20.32 12.98 2.86
N PRO A 96 -21.56 13.27 3.29
CA PRO A 96 -22.65 13.62 2.38
C PRO A 96 -22.38 14.87 1.52
N ALA A 97 -21.43 15.73 1.92
CA ALA A 97 -21.10 16.96 1.20
C ALA A 97 -20.51 16.72 -0.20
N ILE A 98 -20.01 15.51 -0.50
CA ILE A 98 -19.43 15.16 -1.80
C ILE A 98 -20.33 14.26 -2.66
N TRP A 99 -21.49 13.85 -2.16
CA TRP A 99 -22.40 13.00 -2.92
C TRP A 99 -22.91 13.71 -4.18
N GLY A 100 -22.80 13.03 -5.33
CA GLY A 100 -23.18 13.59 -6.64
C GLY A 100 -22.24 14.67 -7.18
N ARG A 101 -21.07 14.90 -6.56
CA ARG A 101 -20.07 15.83 -7.08
C ARG A 101 -19.00 15.08 -7.88
N GLN A 102 -18.59 15.67 -9.00
CA GLN A 102 -17.39 15.24 -9.71
C GLN A 102 -16.16 15.81 -8.99
N LEU A 103 -15.22 14.93 -8.66
CA LEU A 103 -13.95 15.29 -8.03
C LEU A 103 -12.85 15.17 -9.08
N GLU A 104 -12.05 16.23 -9.22
CA GLU A 104 -10.89 16.26 -10.11
C GLU A 104 -9.62 16.54 -9.31
N TRP A 105 -8.58 15.78 -9.62
CA TRP A 105 -7.27 15.85 -8.99
C TRP A 105 -6.21 15.33 -9.96
N THR A 106 -4.94 15.59 -9.67
CA THR A 106 -3.84 15.34 -10.59
C THR A 106 -2.60 14.87 -9.85
N VAL A 107 -1.85 13.97 -10.48
CA VAL A 107 -0.53 13.57 -9.99
C VAL A 107 0.48 13.91 -11.05
N ARG A 108 1.54 14.58 -10.64
CA ARG A 108 2.70 14.86 -11.48
C ARG A 108 3.81 13.91 -11.10
N LEU A 109 4.20 13.10 -12.07
CA LEU A 109 5.36 12.21 -11.97
C LEU A 109 6.53 12.86 -12.71
N TRP A 110 7.62 13.08 -12.00
CA TRP A 110 8.89 13.52 -12.59
C TRP A 110 9.80 12.31 -12.75
N HIS A 111 10.14 11.99 -13.99
CA HIS A 111 11.03 10.90 -14.35
C HIS A 111 12.37 11.42 -14.87
N SER A 112 13.37 10.54 -14.92
CA SER A 112 14.65 10.77 -15.58
C SER A 112 15.00 9.56 -16.45
N ASP A 113 15.65 9.78 -17.59
CA ASP A 113 16.01 8.70 -18.51
C ASP A 113 17.10 7.77 -17.96
N PRO A 114 18.14 8.26 -17.26
CA PRO A 114 19.09 7.36 -16.61
C PRO A 114 18.46 6.66 -15.40
N VAL A 115 18.68 5.35 -15.32
CA VAL A 115 18.40 4.54 -14.14
C VAL A 115 19.25 5.05 -12.97
N ARG A 116 18.63 5.20 -11.80
CA ARG A 116 19.33 5.63 -10.58
C ARG A 116 20.07 4.46 -9.93
N PRO A 117 21.18 4.69 -9.22
CA PRO A 117 21.94 3.62 -8.58
C PRO A 117 21.14 2.76 -7.60
N LYS A 118 20.18 3.36 -6.88
CA LYS A 118 19.30 2.68 -5.94
C LYS A 118 17.87 2.63 -6.50
N GLU A 119 17.52 1.48 -7.07
CA GLU A 119 16.14 1.21 -7.45
C GLU A 119 15.32 0.85 -6.22
N LEU A 120 14.23 1.58 -6.01
CA LEU A 120 13.32 1.39 -4.90
C LEU A 120 12.19 0.42 -5.27
N GLN A 121 11.79 -0.40 -4.30
CA GLN A 121 10.58 -1.20 -4.30
C GLN A 121 9.83 -1.00 -2.98
N MET A 122 8.54 -1.33 -2.94
CA MET A 122 7.74 -1.27 -1.73
C MET A 122 7.72 -2.61 -0.99
N LEU A 123 7.84 -2.60 0.32
CA LEU A 123 7.55 -3.72 1.21
C LEU A 123 6.37 -3.33 2.08
N VAL A 124 5.23 -3.99 1.89
CA VAL A 124 4.10 -3.85 2.82
C VAL A 124 4.19 -4.98 3.82
N MET A 125 4.24 -4.64 5.10
CA MET A 125 4.37 -5.62 6.17
C MET A 125 3.38 -5.37 7.30
N GLY A 126 3.01 -6.44 8.00
CA GLY A 126 2.07 -6.35 9.09
C GLY A 126 1.17 -7.58 9.18
N VAL A 127 -0.08 -7.32 9.53
CA VAL A 127 -1.07 -8.35 9.77
C VAL A 127 -1.99 -8.47 8.56
N ASN A 128 -2.21 -9.72 8.15
CA ASN A 128 -3.02 -10.05 7.00
C ASN A 128 -4.46 -9.52 7.13
N PHE A 129 -5.10 -9.22 6.00
CA PHE A 129 -6.49 -8.76 5.91
C PHE A 129 -7.46 -9.94 6.08
N ASP A 130 -7.38 -10.62 7.22
CA ASP A 130 -8.16 -11.80 7.53
C ASP A 130 -9.34 -11.44 8.45
N ALA A 131 -10.57 -11.63 7.96
CA ALA A 131 -11.78 -11.46 8.75
C ALA A 131 -11.85 -12.42 9.96
N GLY A 132 -11.01 -13.45 10.02
CA GLY A 132 -10.83 -14.32 11.18
C GLY A 132 -10.11 -13.65 12.35
N LEU A 133 -9.44 -12.51 12.13
CA LEU A 133 -8.79 -11.75 13.18
C LEU A 133 -9.71 -10.64 13.69
N LEU A 134 -9.80 -10.53 15.02
CA LEU A 134 -10.79 -9.70 15.70
C LEU A 134 -10.14 -8.78 16.72
N ILE A 135 -10.54 -7.50 16.71
CA ILE A 135 -10.22 -6.57 17.80
C ILE A 135 -11.39 -6.59 18.79
N PRO A 136 -11.18 -7.01 20.05
CA PRO A 136 -12.24 -6.99 21.04
C PRO A 136 -12.67 -5.55 21.33
N ALA A 137 -13.98 -5.30 21.37
CA ALA A 137 -14.53 -3.99 21.71
C ALA A 137 -14.35 -3.65 23.21
N GLY A 138 -14.31 -2.35 23.53
CA GLY A 138 -14.20 -1.86 24.91
C GLY A 138 -12.81 -2.00 25.53
N ARG A 139 -11.76 -2.20 24.72
CA ARG A 139 -10.37 -2.34 25.20
C ARG A 139 -9.63 -1.03 24.99
N LYS A 140 -9.08 -0.47 26.08
CA LYS A 140 -8.23 0.74 26.00
C LYS A 140 -6.91 0.46 25.28
N ARG A 141 -6.43 -0.78 25.37
CA ARG A 141 -5.20 -1.23 24.75
C ARG A 141 -5.38 -2.66 24.27
N PHE A 142 -5.33 -2.85 22.96
CA PHE A 142 -5.21 -4.14 22.32
C PHE A 142 -4.03 -4.07 21.35
N VAL A 143 -3.05 -4.96 21.50
CA VAL A 143 -1.85 -4.99 20.67
C VAL A 143 -1.97 -6.16 19.73
N ASN A 144 -1.67 -5.93 18.46
CA ASN A 144 -1.55 -6.96 17.46
C ASN A 144 -0.21 -6.78 16.73
N ALA A 145 0.38 -7.90 16.31
CA ALA A 145 1.70 -7.91 15.71
C ALA A 145 1.71 -8.73 14.42
N GLY A 146 2.38 -8.17 13.41
CA GLY A 146 2.70 -8.82 12.16
C GLY A 146 4.19 -9.11 12.06
N HIS A 147 4.57 -10.25 11.48
CA HIS A 147 5.96 -10.70 11.43
C HIS A 147 6.41 -11.05 10.01
N CYS A 148 7.67 -10.72 9.72
CA CYS A 148 8.37 -11.05 8.50
C CYS A 148 9.69 -11.75 8.82
N GLY A 149 9.75 -13.08 8.71
CA GLY A 149 10.95 -13.85 9.03
C GLY A 149 11.99 -13.87 7.90
N GLY A 150 13.24 -14.20 8.24
CA GLY A 150 14.39 -14.18 7.32
C GLY A 150 14.20 -14.97 6.03
N LYS A 151 13.47 -16.10 6.06
CA LYS A 151 13.14 -16.87 4.85
C LYS A 151 12.34 -16.03 3.83
N CYS A 152 11.42 -15.19 4.30
CA CYS A 152 10.67 -14.26 3.47
C CYS A 152 11.59 -13.15 2.94
N LEU A 153 12.29 -12.47 3.84
CA LEU A 153 13.18 -11.35 3.52
C LEU A 153 14.22 -11.76 2.47
N ASN A 154 14.78 -12.97 2.59
CA ASN A 154 15.71 -13.52 1.61
C ASN A 154 15.09 -13.83 0.26
N ARG A 155 13.86 -14.37 0.21
CA ARG A 155 13.20 -14.69 -1.06
C ARG A 155 13.02 -13.43 -1.91
N HIS A 156 12.67 -12.32 -1.26
CA HIS A 156 12.42 -11.03 -1.89
C HIS A 156 13.63 -10.09 -1.89
N ASN A 157 14.80 -10.60 -1.48
CA ASN A 157 16.05 -9.85 -1.35
C ASN A 157 15.88 -8.48 -0.66
N ILE A 158 15.13 -8.46 0.43
CA ILE A 158 14.91 -7.26 1.25
C ILE A 158 16.18 -7.01 2.07
N ARG A 159 16.90 -5.91 1.79
CA ARG A 159 18.18 -5.57 2.43
C ARG A 159 18.15 -4.22 3.10
N ASP A 160 17.87 -3.15 2.38
CA ASP A 160 18.04 -1.81 2.93
C ASP A 160 16.70 -1.09 3.04
N LEU A 161 16.23 -0.83 4.25
CA LEU A 161 14.98 -0.09 4.49
C LEU A 161 15.19 1.42 4.39
N HIS A 162 14.24 2.02 3.71
CA HIS A 162 13.96 3.44 3.61
C HIS A 162 12.48 3.64 3.94
N GLU A 163 12.15 4.66 4.71
CA GLU A 163 10.78 5.14 4.80
C GLU A 163 10.78 6.52 4.15
N LEU A 164 9.88 6.70 3.18
CA LEU A 164 9.76 7.96 2.45
C LEU A 164 8.73 8.83 3.18
N ALA A 165 8.89 10.15 3.05
CA ALA A 165 8.12 11.19 3.73
C ALA A 165 6.61 10.88 3.82
N PRO A 166 5.86 11.29 4.86
CA PRO A 166 6.23 12.32 5.84
C PRO A 166 7.14 11.81 6.97
N VAL A 167 7.36 10.50 7.09
CA VAL A 167 8.25 9.90 8.09
C VAL A 167 9.47 9.37 7.37
N VAL A 168 10.58 10.11 7.45
CA VAL A 168 11.87 9.66 6.95
C VAL A 168 12.59 8.96 8.09
N LEU A 169 13.03 7.71 7.88
CA LEU A 169 13.91 7.06 8.85
C LEU A 169 15.12 7.95 9.11
N ALA A 170 15.48 8.14 10.38
CA ALA A 170 16.64 8.95 10.76
C ALA A 170 17.95 8.45 10.10
N ARG A 171 17.98 7.18 9.71
CA ARG A 171 19.04 6.52 8.94
C ARG A 171 18.49 5.32 8.18
N GLU A 172 19.16 4.97 7.09
CA GLU A 172 18.99 3.69 6.40
C GLU A 172 19.26 2.53 7.36
N VAL A 173 18.45 1.48 7.27
CA VAL A 173 18.57 0.28 8.10
C VAL A 173 18.87 -0.92 7.21
N HIS A 174 20.05 -1.51 7.37
CA HIS A 174 20.44 -2.75 6.73
C HIS A 174 19.81 -3.96 7.44
N ILE A 175 19.33 -4.92 6.65
CA ILE A 175 18.67 -6.16 7.04
C ILE A 175 19.51 -7.33 6.56
N GLU A 176 19.91 -8.15 7.51
CA GLU A 176 20.64 -9.39 7.28
C GLU A 176 19.68 -10.54 6.90
N PRO A 177 20.17 -11.57 6.19
CA PRO A 177 19.36 -12.72 5.76
C PRO A 177 18.49 -13.39 6.84
N ASP A 178 18.97 -13.47 8.07
CA ASP A 178 18.28 -14.19 9.15
C ASP A 178 17.48 -13.25 10.07
N ASP A 179 17.42 -11.96 9.74
CA ASP A 179 16.64 -10.99 10.49
C ASP A 179 15.15 -11.30 10.47
N THR A 180 14.43 -10.72 11.42
CA THR A 180 12.98 -10.76 11.47
C THR A 180 12.45 -9.35 11.72
N LEU A 181 11.61 -8.87 10.82
CA LEU A 181 10.93 -7.59 11.00
C LEU A 181 9.59 -7.83 11.69
N THR A 182 9.21 -6.94 12.61
CA THR A 182 7.93 -6.99 13.31
C THR A 182 7.26 -5.62 13.28
N VAL A 183 5.97 -5.60 12.98
CA VAL A 183 5.10 -4.42 13.09
C VAL A 183 4.12 -4.65 14.21
N GLU A 184 4.01 -3.70 15.12
CA GLU A 184 3.02 -3.73 16.20
C GLU A 184 2.05 -2.56 16.05
N CYS A 185 0.76 -2.86 16.09
CA CYS A 185 -0.29 -1.86 16.12
C CYS A 185 -1.02 -1.93 17.45
N THR A 186 -1.21 -0.78 18.08
CA THR A 186 -1.95 -0.65 19.33
C THR A 186 -3.28 0.07 19.08
N TYR A 187 -4.38 -0.59 19.44
CA TYR A 187 -5.73 -0.11 19.24
C TYR A 187 -6.38 0.32 20.57
N ASP A 188 -7.12 1.43 20.51
CA ASP A 188 -8.09 1.82 21.53
C ASP A 188 -9.51 1.63 20.97
N SER A 189 -10.16 0.55 21.39
CA SER A 189 -11.52 0.17 21.00
C SER A 189 -12.58 0.58 22.02
N THR A 190 -12.26 1.47 22.96
CA THR A 190 -13.20 1.92 24.02
C THR A 190 -14.44 2.63 23.47
N ARG A 191 -14.31 3.25 22.28
CA ARG A 191 -15.43 3.92 21.59
C ARG A 191 -16.50 2.96 21.06
N TYR A 192 -16.17 1.68 20.93
CA TYR A 192 -17.05 0.70 20.32
C TYR A 192 -17.83 -0.07 21.38
N ASN A 193 -19.14 -0.24 21.14
CA ASN A 193 -19.99 -1.06 22.00
C ASN A 193 -19.52 -2.53 21.95
N ARG A 194 -19.72 -3.27 23.05
CA ARG A 194 -19.35 -4.69 23.19
C ARG A 194 -19.97 -5.62 22.14
N THR A 195 -21.05 -5.19 21.49
CA THR A 195 -21.71 -5.92 20.40
C THR A 195 -21.11 -5.67 19.02
N LYS A 196 -20.17 -4.72 18.90
CA LYS A 196 -19.51 -4.42 17.63
C LYS A 196 -18.34 -5.36 17.41
N THR A 197 -18.39 -6.08 16.29
CA THR A 197 -17.26 -6.82 15.74
C THR A 197 -16.40 -5.86 14.94
N ILE A 198 -15.11 -5.79 15.28
CA ILE A 198 -14.12 -5.02 14.54
C ILE A 198 -13.21 -6.02 13.85
N LEU A 199 -13.21 -6.01 12.52
CA LEU A 199 -12.47 -6.96 11.70
C LEU A 199 -11.15 -6.33 11.25
N TYR A 200 -10.16 -7.19 10.99
CA TYR A 200 -9.00 -6.81 10.20
C TYR A 200 -9.34 -6.90 8.71
N SER A 201 -9.74 -5.80 8.09
CA SER A 201 -10.27 -5.78 6.73
C SER A 201 -10.09 -4.42 6.06
N VAL A 202 -10.06 -4.45 4.73
CA VAL A 202 -9.98 -3.25 3.86
C VAL A 202 -11.35 -2.81 3.32
N SER A 203 -12.41 -3.53 3.68
CA SER A 203 -13.70 -3.39 3.02
C SER A 203 -14.63 -2.35 3.64
N ARG A 204 -14.47 -2.02 4.94
CA ARG A 204 -15.35 -1.08 5.63
C ARG A 204 -14.58 0.03 6.32
N PRO A 205 -15.15 1.26 6.39
CA PRO A 205 -14.51 2.38 7.08
C PRO A 205 -14.33 2.17 8.59
N ASP A 206 -15.00 1.17 9.17
CA ASP A 206 -14.98 0.87 10.59
C ASP A 206 -14.29 -0.45 10.95
N ASP A 207 -13.72 -1.11 9.94
CA ASP A 207 -12.71 -2.14 10.09
C ASP A 207 -11.35 -1.48 10.34
N GLU A 208 -10.37 -2.27 10.78
CA GLU A 208 -9.04 -1.79 11.12
C GLU A 208 -7.98 -2.53 10.29
N MET A 209 -6.81 -1.92 10.13
CA MET A 209 -5.64 -2.53 9.48
C MET A 209 -4.42 -2.42 10.40
N CYS A 210 -3.49 -3.36 10.29
CA CYS A 210 -2.17 -3.26 10.91
C CYS A 210 -1.11 -3.48 9.86
N ASN A 211 -0.78 -2.43 9.11
CA ASN A 211 0.20 -2.52 8.03
C ASN A 211 1.05 -1.27 8.01
N VAL A 212 2.30 -1.43 7.57
CA VAL A 212 3.19 -0.32 7.21
C VAL A 212 3.73 -0.60 5.82
N ALA A 213 3.88 0.46 5.02
CA ALA A 213 4.59 0.41 3.76
C ALA A 213 5.98 1.00 3.95
N LEU A 214 6.99 0.18 3.74
CA LEU A 214 8.39 0.55 3.74
C LEU A 214 8.91 0.54 2.31
N TYR A 215 9.94 1.31 2.01
CA TYR A 215 10.63 1.30 0.74
C TYR A 215 11.98 0.59 0.92
N THR A 216 12.39 -0.22 -0.05
CA THR A 216 13.62 -1.01 0.06
C THR A 216 14.46 -0.95 -1.20
N HIS A 217 15.76 -1.21 -1.06
CA HIS A 217 16.66 -1.47 -2.18
C HIS A 217 17.65 -2.61 -1.85
N PRO A 218 18.30 -3.24 -2.86
CA PRO A 218 18.01 -3.10 -4.29
C PRO A 218 16.63 -3.67 -4.65
N ALA A 219 15.96 -3.06 -5.62
CA ALA A 219 14.74 -3.65 -6.19
C ALA A 219 15.06 -5.00 -6.85
N VAL A 220 14.18 -5.97 -6.66
CA VAL A 220 14.23 -7.23 -7.41
C VAL A 220 13.47 -7.05 -8.71
N TYR A 221 14.14 -7.33 -9.83
CA TYR A 221 13.53 -7.31 -11.16
C TYR A 221 12.23 -8.14 -11.16
N HIS A 222 11.19 -7.64 -11.84
CA HIS A 222 9.83 -8.20 -11.99
C HIS A 222 8.78 -7.84 -10.92
N ASP A 223 9.15 -7.48 -9.68
CA ASP A 223 8.17 -7.21 -8.61
C ASP A 223 8.51 -5.94 -7.80
N HIS A 224 7.70 -4.90 -8.02
CA HIS A 224 7.88 -3.58 -7.40
C HIS A 224 7.24 -3.44 -6.02
N SER A 225 6.48 -4.46 -5.59
CA SER A 225 6.00 -4.60 -4.23
C SER A 225 6.08 -6.03 -3.73
N HIS A 226 6.42 -6.16 -2.46
CA HIS A 226 6.39 -7.41 -1.73
C HIS A 226 5.43 -7.30 -0.55
N LEU A 227 4.59 -8.32 -0.35
CA LEU A 227 3.75 -8.43 0.83
C LEU A 227 4.39 -9.40 1.82
N CYS A 228 4.66 -8.89 3.02
CA CYS A 228 5.07 -9.70 4.15
C CYS A 228 4.06 -9.61 5.28
N LEU A 229 2.94 -10.32 5.10
CA LEU A 229 1.81 -10.31 6.02
C LEU A 229 1.71 -11.65 6.76
N SER A 230 1.61 -11.60 8.08
CA SER A 230 1.33 -12.78 8.92
C SER A 230 -0.13 -12.79 9.38
N GLY A 231 -0.73 -13.97 9.56
CA GLY A 231 -2.11 -14.09 10.03
C GLY A 231 -2.55 -15.53 10.23
N HIS A 232 -3.66 -15.73 10.95
CA HIS A 232 -4.19 -17.05 11.30
C HIS A 232 -5.24 -17.54 10.27
N GLY A 233 -4.82 -17.90 9.04
CA GLY A 233 -5.78 -18.37 8.01
C GLY A 233 -5.32 -18.27 6.54
N GLN A 234 -4.06 -18.57 6.26
CA GLN A 234 -3.33 -18.06 5.09
C GLN A 234 -3.69 -18.65 3.70
N ASP A 235 -4.68 -19.54 3.59
CA ASP A 235 -5.02 -20.19 2.33
C ASP A 235 -5.91 -19.33 1.40
N PHE A 236 -6.69 -18.39 1.93
CA PHE A 236 -7.68 -17.64 1.15
C PHE A 236 -7.07 -16.56 0.25
N LEU A 237 -6.11 -15.77 0.75
CA LEU A 237 -5.53 -14.63 0.00
C LEU A 237 -4.49 -15.04 -1.06
N ARG A 238 -3.87 -16.21 -0.92
CA ARG A 238 -3.00 -16.81 -1.94
C ARG A 238 -3.67 -16.95 -3.31
N ARG A 239 -5.01 -17.03 -3.34
CA ARG A 239 -5.80 -17.24 -4.56
C ARG A 239 -6.29 -15.96 -5.23
N ILE A 240 -6.31 -14.83 -4.52
CA ILE A 240 -7.05 -13.63 -4.98
C ILE A 240 -6.11 -12.48 -5.33
N SER A 241 -4.99 -12.33 -4.62
CA SER A 241 -4.29 -11.04 -4.61
C SER A 241 -3.17 -10.93 -5.67
N GLY A 242 -2.73 -12.03 -6.29
CA GLY A 242 -1.64 -11.99 -7.29
C GLY A 242 -0.27 -11.58 -6.73
N PHE A 243 -0.14 -11.50 -5.40
CA PHE A 243 1.09 -11.23 -4.68
C PHE A 243 1.78 -12.53 -4.25
N ASP A 244 3.11 -12.56 -4.30
CA ASP A 244 3.90 -13.61 -3.67
C ASP A 244 3.88 -13.42 -2.14
N ASN A 245 2.83 -13.95 -1.50
CA ASN A 245 2.77 -13.99 -0.04
C ASN A 245 3.80 -14.99 0.49
N CYS A 246 4.88 -14.47 1.05
CA CYS A 246 5.73 -15.23 1.94
C CYS A 246 5.16 -15.22 3.34
N THR A 247 4.61 -16.35 3.74
CA THR A 247 4.10 -16.56 5.08
C THR A 247 5.26 -16.93 6.00
N GLY A 248 5.50 -16.09 7.00
CA GLY A 248 6.32 -16.43 8.17
C GLY A 248 5.60 -17.40 9.09
#